data_AF-A0A820D0R8-F1
#
_entry.id   AF-A0A820D0R8-F1
#
_cell.length_a   1.000
_cell.length_b   1.000
_cell.length_c   1.000
_cell.angle_alpha   90.00
_cell.angle_beta   90.00
_cell.angle_gamma   90.00
#
_symmetry.space_group_name_H-M   'P 1'
#
loop_
_entity.id
_entity.type
_entity.pdbx_description
1 polymer ?
#
loop_
_entity_poly.entity_id
_entity_poly.type
_entity_poly.pdbx_seq_one_letter_code
_entity_poly.pdbx_strand_id
1 'polypeptide(L)'
;LVDTRDTDGKSSFETANAIDGIFRSSAVMIAFGPMLISKLCMYEEELECLKNVSLDELIRKFFDTQDADWLLSMTEVAFRKGAAVAISEDKLIAYDNGEPIELCIPDWKLLDELIKTFTSKAKALHLSFGIPSNPEN
;
A
#
# COMPACT_ATOMS: atom_id res chain seq x y z
N LEU A 1 -37.38 -0.67 -22.83
CA LEU A 1 -36.40 -0.72 -21.72
C LEU A 1 -35.04 -0.53 -22.34
N VAL A 2 -34.49 0.67 -22.21
CA VAL A 2 -33.13 0.98 -22.71
C VAL A 2 -32.16 0.32 -21.74
N ASP A 3 -31.28 -0.51 -22.30
CA ASP A 3 -30.23 -1.24 -21.60
C ASP A 3 -29.20 -0.22 -21.08
N THR A 4 -29.12 -0.07 -19.75
CA THR A 4 -28.21 0.88 -19.08
C THR A 4 -26.88 0.24 -18.68
N ARG A 5 -26.54 -0.94 -19.20
CA ARG A 5 -25.37 -1.70 -18.74
C ARG A 5 -24.03 -1.31 -19.38
N ASP A 6 -24.02 -0.52 -20.45
CA ASP A 6 -22.79 -0.22 -21.21
C ASP A 6 -22.13 1.14 -20.90
N THR A 7 -22.79 2.04 -20.17
CA THR A 7 -22.22 3.37 -19.86
C THR A 7 -21.28 3.40 -18.67
N ASP A 8 -21.44 2.49 -17.71
CA ASP A 8 -20.68 2.51 -16.45
C ASP A 8 -19.22 2.05 -16.65
N GLY A 9 -18.99 0.99 -17.43
CA GLY A 9 -17.65 0.45 -17.67
C GLY A 9 -16.75 1.37 -18.51
N LYS A 10 -17.34 2.19 -19.40
CA LYS A 10 -16.58 3.13 -20.24
C LYS A 10 -16.11 4.35 -19.43
N SER A 11 -16.97 4.84 -18.53
CA SER A 11 -16.69 5.94 -17.59
C SER A 11 -15.58 5.57 -16.59
N SER A 12 -15.62 4.34 -16.05
CA SER A 12 -14.61 3.87 -15.09
C SER A 12 -13.22 3.77 -15.72
N PHE A 13 -13.14 3.17 -16.92
CA PHE A 13 -11.89 3.03 -17.66
C PHE A 13 -11.25 4.37 -18.05
N GLU A 14 -12.06 5.36 -18.44
CA GLU A 14 -11.57 6.72 -18.73
C GLU A 14 -11.04 7.41 -17.46
N THR A 15 -11.66 7.15 -16.31
CA THR A 15 -11.23 7.68 -15.00
C THR A 15 -9.91 7.05 -14.56
N ALA A 16 -9.75 5.73 -14.65
CA ALA A 16 -8.52 5.04 -14.32
C ALA A 16 -7.34 5.53 -15.18
N ASN A 17 -7.54 5.67 -16.49
CA ASN A 17 -6.52 6.21 -17.40
C ASN A 17 -6.14 7.66 -17.08
N ALA A 18 -7.11 8.50 -16.66
CA ALA A 18 -6.83 9.87 -16.26
C ALA A 18 -6.02 9.91 -14.96
N ILE A 19 -6.38 9.11 -13.97
CA ILE A 19 -5.63 8.95 -12.71
C ILE A 19 -4.21 8.48 -13.01
N ASP A 20 -4.05 7.43 -13.80
CA ASP A 20 -2.73 6.94 -14.21
C ASP A 20 -1.93 7.97 -15.00
N GLY A 21 -2.62 8.80 -15.81
CA GLY A 21 -2.04 9.93 -16.53
C GLY A 21 -1.49 11.03 -15.62
N ILE A 22 -2.18 11.33 -14.52
CA ILE A 22 -1.79 12.36 -13.55
C ILE A 22 -0.68 11.83 -12.63
N PHE A 23 -0.81 10.59 -12.17
CA PHE A 23 0.06 9.97 -11.18
C PHE A 23 1.14 9.07 -11.80
N ARG A 24 1.71 9.52 -12.92
CA ARG A 24 2.79 8.77 -13.62
C ARG A 24 4.09 8.68 -12.84
N SER A 25 4.27 9.51 -11.81
CA SER A 25 5.50 9.59 -11.02
C SER A 25 5.20 9.42 -9.53
N SER A 26 6.05 8.64 -8.86
CA SER A 26 6.03 8.46 -7.41
C SER A 26 6.07 9.79 -6.65
N ALA A 27 6.95 10.71 -7.04
CA ALA A 27 7.10 12.01 -6.41
C ALA A 27 5.80 12.83 -6.42
N VAL A 28 5.00 12.73 -7.49
CA VAL A 28 3.70 13.40 -7.57
C VAL A 28 2.75 12.80 -6.54
N MET A 29 2.60 11.48 -6.48
CA MET A 29 1.73 10.84 -5.49
C MET A 29 2.11 11.17 -4.06
N ILE A 30 3.42 11.17 -3.76
CA ILE A 30 3.92 11.52 -2.42
C ILE A 30 3.64 12.99 -2.09
N ALA A 31 3.68 13.90 -3.07
CA ALA A 31 3.35 15.30 -2.84
C ALA A 31 1.86 15.53 -2.49
N PHE A 32 0.95 14.69 -3.01
CA PHE A 32 -0.48 14.75 -2.66
C PHE A 32 -0.81 14.13 -1.30
N GLY A 33 0.14 13.40 -0.71
CA GLY A 33 0.06 12.93 0.67
C GLY A 33 -0.56 11.53 0.84
N PRO A 34 -0.55 11.03 2.10
CA PRO A 34 -0.83 9.64 2.40
C PRO A 34 -2.31 9.27 2.18
N MET A 35 -3.23 10.18 2.51
CA MET A 35 -4.66 9.92 2.36
C MET A 35 -5.06 9.60 0.90
N LEU A 36 -4.45 10.29 -0.08
CA LEU A 36 -4.74 10.01 -1.48
C LEU A 36 -4.23 8.62 -1.87
N ILE A 37 -3.00 8.28 -1.48
CA ILE A 37 -2.38 6.97 -1.76
C ILE A 37 -3.25 5.87 -1.18
N SER A 38 -3.68 6.00 0.08
CA SER A 38 -4.57 5.03 0.73
C SER A 38 -5.90 4.86 -0.01
N LYS A 39 -6.52 5.96 -0.46
CA LYS A 39 -7.77 5.90 -1.26
C LYS A 39 -7.56 5.21 -2.60
N LEU A 40 -6.46 5.49 -3.28
CA LEU A 40 -6.12 4.81 -4.53
C LEU A 40 -5.87 3.32 -4.29
N CYS A 41 -5.21 2.94 -3.19
CA CYS A 41 -5.01 1.55 -2.79
C CYS A 41 -6.32 0.80 -2.53
N MET A 42 -7.40 1.48 -2.17
CA MET A 42 -8.75 0.91 -2.01
C MET A 42 -9.56 0.84 -3.32
N TYR A 43 -9.08 1.48 -4.39
CA TYR A 43 -9.76 1.43 -5.68
C TYR A 43 -9.70 0.00 -6.24
N GLU A 44 -10.86 -0.55 -6.59
CA GLU A 44 -11.04 -1.96 -7.00
C GLU A 44 -10.30 -2.29 -8.30
N GLU A 45 -10.19 -1.32 -9.20
CA GLU A 45 -9.45 -1.49 -10.45
C GLU A 45 -7.94 -1.42 -10.22
N GLU A 46 -7.21 -2.17 -11.04
CA GLU A 46 -5.76 -2.15 -11.04
C GLU A 46 -5.26 -0.83 -11.65
N LEU A 47 -4.82 0.09 -10.79
CA LEU A 47 -4.21 1.35 -11.21
C LEU A 47 -2.71 1.17 -11.42
N GLU A 48 -2.23 1.46 -12.63
CA GLU A 48 -0.81 1.35 -12.97
C GLU A 48 0.05 2.35 -12.16
N CYS A 49 -0.52 3.49 -11.77
CA CYS A 49 0.19 4.48 -10.95
C CYS A 49 0.67 3.89 -9.62
N LEU A 50 -0.07 2.96 -9.01
CA LEU A 50 0.31 2.36 -7.73
C LEU A 50 1.53 1.44 -7.86
N LYS A 51 1.75 0.83 -9.03
CA LYS A 51 2.97 0.04 -9.31
C LYS A 51 4.20 0.94 -9.35
N ASN A 52 4.02 2.17 -9.84
CA ASN A 52 5.06 3.19 -9.97
C ASN A 52 5.37 3.92 -8.65
N VAL A 53 4.57 3.73 -7.60
CA VAL A 53 4.89 4.28 -6.28
C VAL A 53 6.17 3.63 -5.76
N SER A 54 7.17 4.45 -5.43
CA SER A 54 8.40 3.99 -4.81
C SER A 54 8.13 3.67 -3.33
N LEU A 55 8.28 2.41 -2.97
CA LEU A 55 8.16 1.99 -1.58
C LEU A 55 9.30 2.60 -0.74
N ASP A 56 10.51 2.74 -1.29
CA ASP A 56 11.64 3.42 -0.63
C ASP A 56 11.27 4.86 -0.22
N GLU A 57 10.74 5.64 -1.17
CA GLU A 57 10.39 7.03 -0.89
C GLU A 57 9.27 7.13 0.16
N LEU A 58 8.31 6.19 0.16
CA LEU A 58 7.27 6.13 1.18
C LEU A 58 7.81 5.78 2.56
N ILE A 59 8.68 4.77 2.65
CA ILE A 59 9.28 4.37 3.92
C ILE A 59 10.11 5.53 4.46
N ARG A 60 10.98 6.14 3.64
CA ARG A 60 11.77 7.31 4.07
C ARG A 60 10.86 8.45 4.52
N LYS A 61 9.78 8.72 3.77
CA LYS A 61 8.82 9.76 4.14
C LYS A 61 8.19 9.50 5.51
N PHE A 62 7.80 8.25 5.78
CA PHE A 62 7.30 7.86 7.10
C PHE A 62 8.34 8.06 8.19
N PHE A 63 9.60 7.63 7.99
CA PHE A 63 10.65 7.80 9.00
C PHE A 63 10.99 9.27 9.25
N ASP A 64 10.91 10.12 8.22
CA ASP A 64 11.15 11.57 8.33
C ASP A 64 10.04 12.29 9.11
N THR A 65 8.77 11.86 8.96
CA THR A 65 7.62 12.55 9.55
C THR A 65 7.04 11.88 10.80
N GLN A 66 7.28 10.59 10.99
CA GLN A 66 6.67 9.72 12.00
C GLN A 66 5.14 9.82 12.04
N ASP A 67 4.52 10.03 10.89
CA ASP A 67 3.08 10.24 10.76
C ASP A 67 2.39 8.92 10.42
N ALA A 68 1.38 8.57 11.22
CA ALA A 68 0.64 7.31 11.13
C ALA A 68 -0.07 7.12 9.78
N ASP A 69 -0.48 8.20 9.11
CA ASP A 69 -1.13 8.08 7.80
C ASP A 69 -0.14 7.61 6.73
N TRP A 70 1.13 8.02 6.84
CA TRP A 70 2.20 7.52 5.99
C TRP A 70 2.51 6.05 6.28
N LEU A 71 2.49 5.63 7.54
CA LEU A 71 2.63 4.22 7.91
C LEU A 71 1.55 3.36 7.25
N LEU A 72 0.28 3.77 7.37
CA LEU A 72 -0.84 3.06 6.74
C LEU A 72 -0.65 3.00 5.22
N SER A 73 -0.31 4.12 4.59
CA SER A 73 -0.14 4.20 3.14
C SER A 73 1.02 3.34 2.63
N MET A 74 2.17 3.35 3.32
CA MET A 74 3.30 2.49 2.94
C MET A 74 2.97 1.01 3.12
N THR A 75 2.22 0.65 4.16
CA THR A 75 1.75 -0.71 4.36
C THR A 75 0.80 -1.13 3.23
N GLU A 76 -0.20 -0.33 2.89
CA GLU A 76 -1.13 -0.61 1.78
C GLU A 76 -0.40 -0.81 0.45
N VAL A 77 0.56 0.06 0.13
CA VAL A 77 1.36 -0.04 -1.09
C VAL A 77 2.23 -1.29 -1.08
N ALA A 78 2.90 -1.60 0.04
CA ALA A 78 3.73 -2.80 0.15
C ALA A 78 2.92 -4.06 -0.12
N PHE A 79 1.73 -4.19 0.50
CA PHE A 79 0.86 -5.35 0.27
C PHE A 79 0.35 -5.42 -1.17
N ARG A 80 -0.08 -4.28 -1.73
CA ARG A 80 -0.62 -4.24 -3.10
C ARG A 80 0.43 -4.57 -4.15
N LYS A 81 1.70 -4.23 -3.90
CA LYS A 81 2.83 -4.58 -4.77
C LYS A 81 3.34 -6.01 -4.54
N GLY A 82 2.85 -6.71 -3.51
CA GLY A 82 3.41 -8.01 -3.12
C GLY A 82 4.84 -7.91 -2.58
N ALA A 83 5.23 -6.74 -2.05
CA ALA A 83 6.53 -6.53 -1.46
C ALA A 83 6.69 -7.36 -0.18
N ALA A 84 7.89 -7.92 0.02
CA ALA A 84 8.20 -8.60 1.28
C ALA A 84 8.76 -7.59 2.27
N VAL A 85 8.20 -7.54 3.47
CA VAL A 85 8.68 -6.67 4.55
C VAL A 85 9.08 -7.53 5.74
N ALA A 86 10.33 -7.38 6.18
CA ALA A 86 10.89 -8.01 7.36
C ALA A 86 11.19 -6.93 8.42
N ILE A 87 10.75 -7.17 9.65
CA ILE A 87 10.97 -6.26 10.78
C ILE A 87 11.71 -7.04 11.86
N SER A 88 12.88 -6.56 12.27
CA SER A 88 13.70 -7.08 13.37
C SER A 88 13.78 -6.07 14.51
N GLU A 89 14.50 -6.39 15.59
CA GLU A 89 14.60 -5.56 16.80
C GLU A 89 15.03 -4.11 16.54
N ASP A 90 15.86 -3.88 15.52
CA ASP A 90 16.47 -2.58 15.22
C ASP A 90 16.32 -2.16 13.75
N LYS A 91 15.65 -2.95 12.91
CA LYS A 91 15.58 -2.69 11.46
C LYS A 91 14.26 -3.04 10.83
N LEU A 92 13.93 -2.26 9.80
CA LEU A 92 12.95 -2.59 8.79
C LEU A 92 13.69 -2.86 7.48
N ILE A 93 13.38 -3.98 6.85
CA ILE A 93 13.89 -4.35 5.53
C ILE A 93 12.71 -4.57 4.59
N ALA A 94 12.67 -3.83 3.48
CA ALA A 94 11.64 -3.98 2.46
C ALA A 94 12.26 -4.44 1.14
N TYR A 95 11.69 -5.49 0.56
CA TYR A 95 12.04 -6.06 -0.73
C TYR A 95 10.91 -5.76 -1.71
N ASP A 96 11.17 -4.88 -2.69
CA ASP A 96 10.32 -4.58 -3.84
C ASP A 96 11.06 -5.01 -5.13
N ASN A 97 10.74 -4.43 -6.29
CA ASN A 97 11.36 -4.71 -7.60
C ASN A 97 12.83 -4.24 -7.76
N GLY A 98 13.59 -4.07 -6.66
CA GLY A 98 14.94 -3.50 -6.67
C GLY A 98 15.82 -3.99 -5.52
N GLU A 99 16.84 -3.20 -5.20
CA GLU A 99 17.67 -3.47 -4.02
C GLU A 99 16.82 -3.37 -2.73
N PRO A 100 17.09 -4.22 -1.73
CA PRO A 100 16.40 -4.14 -0.45
C PRO A 100 16.67 -2.79 0.21
N ILE A 101 15.61 -2.21 0.76
CA ILE A 101 15.70 -0.97 1.54
C ILE A 101 15.84 -1.37 2.99
N GLU A 102 16.93 -0.96 3.62
CA GLU A 102 17.17 -1.16 5.05
C GLU A 102 17.11 0.19 5.78
N LEU A 103 16.29 0.29 6.82
CA LEU A 103 16.25 1.44 7.72
C LEU A 103 16.33 0.99 9.16
N CYS A 104 17.12 1.72 9.95
CA CYS A 104 17.21 1.50 11.39
C CYS A 104 15.97 2.07 12.10
N ILE A 105 15.37 1.26 12.97
CA ILE A 105 14.26 1.65 13.82
C ILE A 105 14.83 2.28 15.09
N PRO A 106 14.57 3.58 15.36
CA PRO A 106 15.25 4.32 16.41
C PRO A 106 14.77 3.97 17.83
N ASP A 107 13.56 3.44 17.98
CA ASP A 107 12.99 3.13 19.29
C ASP A 107 11.94 2.00 19.25
N TRP A 108 11.70 1.44 20.43
CA TRP A 108 10.79 0.30 20.61
C TRP A 108 9.32 0.63 20.34
N LYS A 109 8.91 1.91 20.51
CA LYS A 109 7.52 2.31 20.27
C LYS A 109 7.24 2.26 18.78
N LEU A 110 8.14 2.79 17.96
CA LEU A 110 8.03 2.70 16.50
C LEU A 110 8.06 1.24 16.02
N LEU A 111 8.95 0.42 16.60
CA LEU A 111 9.00 -1.02 16.31
C LEU A 111 7.64 -1.69 16.54
N ASP A 112 7.04 -1.47 17.70
CA ASP A 112 5.74 -2.04 18.06
C ASP A 112 4.61 -1.55 17.13
N GLU A 113 4.61 -0.26 16.76
CA GLU A 113 3.66 0.31 15.80
C GLU A 113 3.78 -0.31 14.39
N LEU A 114 5.01 -0.49 13.90
CA LEU A 114 5.32 -1.16 12.64
C LEU A 114 4.81 -2.61 12.64
N ILE A 115 5.19 -3.39 13.66
CA ILE A 115 4.78 -4.80 13.80
C ILE A 115 3.26 -4.90 13.84
N LYS A 116 2.59 -4.08 14.67
CA LYS A 116 1.13 -4.08 14.80
C LYS A 116 0.46 -3.77 13.48
N THR A 117 0.91 -2.76 12.76
CA THR A 117 0.27 -2.32 11.51
C THR A 117 0.41 -3.38 10.41
N PHE A 118 1.62 -3.86 10.15
CA PHE A 118 1.84 -4.89 9.14
C PHE A 118 1.13 -6.21 9.49
N THR A 119 1.19 -6.63 10.75
CA THR A 119 0.50 -7.85 11.20
C THR A 119 -1.01 -7.72 11.08
N SER A 120 -1.58 -6.56 11.43
CA SER A 120 -3.02 -6.33 11.33
C SER A 120 -3.48 -6.37 9.88
N LYS A 121 -2.72 -5.76 8.96
CA LYS A 121 -3.04 -5.80 7.54
C LYS A 121 -2.90 -7.20 6.94
N ALA A 122 -1.83 -7.93 7.29
CA ALA A 122 -1.64 -9.33 6.89
C ALA A 122 -2.82 -10.21 7.34
N LYS A 123 -3.27 -10.05 8.58
CA LYS A 123 -4.44 -10.77 9.11
C LYS A 123 -5.72 -10.41 8.37
N ALA A 124 -5.95 -9.13 8.09
CA ALA A 124 -7.13 -8.68 7.35
C ALA A 124 -7.18 -9.30 5.94
N LEU A 125 -6.04 -9.36 5.25
CA LEU A 125 -5.94 -10.02 3.95
C LEU A 125 -6.15 -11.54 4.05
N HIS A 126 -5.58 -12.20 5.06
CA HIS A 126 -5.80 -13.63 5.26
C HIS A 126 -7.27 -13.97 5.49
N LEU A 127 -7.98 -13.15 6.26
CA LEU A 127 -9.42 -13.30 6.51
C LEU A 127 -10.26 -13.02 5.25
N SER A 128 -9.86 -12.08 4.39
CA SER A 128 -10.58 -11.79 3.14
C SER A 128 -10.41 -12.87 2.06
N PHE A 129 -9.31 -13.62 2.08
CA PHE A 129 -9.03 -14.70 1.11
C PHE A 129 -9.44 -16.10 1.57
N GLY A 130 -10.00 -16.23 2.78
CA GLY A 130 -10.78 -17.39 3.22
C GLY A 130 -10.25 -18.75 2.77
N ILE A 131 -9.06 -19.15 3.23
CA ILE A 131 -8.87 -20.59 3.47
C ILE A 131 -9.74 -20.88 4.71
N PRO A 132 -10.78 -21.74 4.62
CA PRO A 132 -11.57 -22.08 5.79
C PRO A 132 -10.61 -22.68 6.82
N SER A 133 -10.44 -21.97 7.94
CA SER A 133 -9.81 -22.51 9.13
C SER A 133 -10.68 -23.67 9.59
N ASN A 134 -10.27 -24.90 9.23
CA ASN A 134 -10.94 -26.11 9.66
C ASN A 134 -10.84 -26.19 11.19
N PRO A 135 -11.96 -26.14 11.93
CA PRO A 135 -11.92 -26.13 13.38
C PRO A 135 -12.03 -27.57 13.89
N GLU A 136 -10.98 -28.38 13.71
CA GLU A 136 -10.91 -29.69 14.38
C GLU A 136 -9.47 -30.00 14.82
N ASN A 137 -9.19 -29.69 16.09
CA ASN A 137 -8.47 -30.55 17.04
C ASN A 137 -8.85 -30.15 18.46
#